data_AF-R7U4T2-F1
#
_entry.id   AF-R7U4T2-F1
#
_cell.length_a   1.000
_cell.length_b   1.000
_cell.length_c   1.000
_cell.angle_alpha   90.00
_cell.angle_beta   90.00
_cell.angle_gamma   90.00
#
_symmetry.space_group_name_H-M   'P 1'
#
loop_
_entity.id
_entity.type
_entity.pdbx_description
1 polymer ?
#
loop_
_entity_poly.entity_id
_entity_poly.type
_entity_poly.pdbx_seq_one_letter_code
_entity_poly.pdbx_strand_id
1 'polypeptide(L)'
;SFEECVYKKKEGCTGRHVFMKMLYYFCGQDPRCWFDKSRSWTLAKAKQNLVKYYSVVGIVEDMDSFFYALEKRMPRFFKGAFGLFGRYGSSLKEAYKTKGKIYPSEEVRTIMKKNMPEAFELYYFVKQRFHNLLDKLMESS
;
A
#
# COMPACT_ATOMS: atom_id res chain seq x y z
N SER A 1 17.13 15.46 -9.40
CA SER A 1 16.89 14.04 -9.04
C SER A 1 15.89 13.93 -7.87
N PHE A 2 15.51 12.73 -7.43
CA PHE A 2 14.69 12.60 -6.20
C PHE A 2 15.46 13.09 -4.96
N GLU A 3 16.74 12.75 -4.84
CA GLU A 3 17.66 13.26 -3.80
C GLU A 3 17.57 14.79 -3.67
N GLU A 4 17.84 15.49 -4.78
CA GLU A 4 17.82 16.95 -4.82
C GLU A 4 16.44 17.53 -4.45
N CYS A 5 15.36 16.84 -4.83
CA CYS A 5 14.01 17.24 -4.46
C CYS A 5 13.81 17.20 -2.93
N VAL A 6 14.28 16.13 -2.29
CA VAL A 6 14.19 15.94 -0.84
C VAL A 6 15.08 16.95 -0.10
N TYR A 7 16.33 17.11 -0.52
CA TYR A 7 17.26 18.08 0.09
C TYR A 7 16.75 19.53 -0.02
N LYS A 8 16.19 19.89 -1.17
CA LYS A 8 15.57 21.22 -1.39
C LYS A 8 14.17 21.33 -0.80
N LYS A 9 13.66 20.31 -0.11
CA LYS A 9 12.32 20.27 0.52
C LYS A 9 11.21 20.73 -0.44
N LYS A 10 11.30 20.31 -1.71
CA LYS A 10 10.31 20.69 -2.72
C LYS A 10 8.98 20.00 -2.42
N GLU A 11 7.88 20.72 -2.60
CA GLU A 11 6.53 20.23 -2.27
C GLU A 11 6.16 18.92 -2.99
N GLY A 12 6.58 18.77 -4.25
CA GLY A 12 6.25 17.58 -5.06
C GLY A 12 6.78 16.24 -4.53
N CYS A 13 7.77 16.24 -3.62
CA CYS A 13 8.29 15.03 -2.99
C CYS A 13 8.28 15.07 -1.46
N THR A 14 8.10 16.25 -0.86
CA THR A 14 8.09 16.41 0.61
C THR A 14 6.78 16.97 1.16
N GLY A 15 5.82 17.26 0.28
CA GLY A 15 4.52 17.80 0.64
C GLY A 15 3.70 16.79 1.45
N ARG A 16 2.92 17.31 2.40
CA ARG A 16 2.03 16.49 3.23
C ARG A 16 1.10 15.60 2.40
N HIS A 17 0.57 16.12 1.29
CA HIS A 17 -0.31 15.36 0.41
C HIS A 17 0.38 14.14 -0.23
N VAL A 18 1.68 14.22 -0.48
CA VAL A 18 2.46 13.08 -1.01
C VAL A 18 2.56 11.99 0.06
N PHE A 19 2.92 12.38 1.28
CA PHE A 19 3.14 11.48 2.41
C PHE A 19 1.87 10.79 2.91
N MET A 20 0.78 11.54 2.94
CA MET A 20 -0.49 11.08 3.51
C MET A 20 -1.42 10.47 2.45
N LYS A 21 -0.99 10.41 1.17
CA LYS A 21 -1.82 9.97 0.05
C LYS A 21 -2.53 8.65 0.33
N MET A 22 -1.79 7.62 0.76
CA MET A 22 -2.37 6.31 1.10
C MET A 22 -3.40 6.39 2.23
N LEU A 23 -3.11 7.17 3.28
CA LEU A 23 -4.06 7.37 4.37
C LEU A 23 -5.35 8.01 3.89
N TYR A 24 -5.26 9.01 3.02
CA TYR A 24 -6.44 9.70 2.48
C TYR A 24 -7.34 8.76 1.68
N TYR A 25 -6.76 7.89 0.83
CA TYR A 25 -7.55 6.89 0.09
C TYR A 25 -8.33 5.95 1.01
N PHE A 26 -7.71 5.45 2.08
CA PHE A 26 -8.39 4.52 3.01
C PHE A 26 -9.27 5.24 4.05
N CYS A 27 -8.96 6.48 4.40
CA CYS A 27 -9.78 7.31 5.29
C CYS A 27 -11.12 7.69 4.63
N GLY A 28 -11.10 7.92 3.31
CA GLY A 28 -12.31 8.11 2.50
C GLY A 28 -12.68 9.59 2.32
N GLN A 29 -13.98 9.85 2.18
CA GLN A 29 -14.52 11.16 1.82
C GLN A 29 -14.97 12.00 3.03
N ASP A 30 -14.69 11.54 4.25
CA ASP A 30 -14.95 12.36 5.43
C ASP A 30 -14.13 13.66 5.31
N PRO A 31 -14.74 14.86 5.48
CA PRO A 31 -14.03 16.13 5.36
C PRO A 31 -12.79 16.18 6.24
N ARG A 32 -12.77 15.50 7.38
CA ARG A 32 -11.60 15.44 8.27
C ARG A 32 -10.43 14.70 7.65
N CYS A 33 -10.63 13.78 6.72
CA CYS A 33 -9.52 13.14 6.03
C CYS A 33 -8.68 14.15 5.23
N TRP A 34 -9.31 15.20 4.70
CA TRP A 34 -8.69 16.16 3.78
C TRP A 34 -8.39 17.50 4.42
N PHE A 35 -9.28 18.00 5.28
CA PHE A 35 -9.22 19.33 5.87
C PHE A 35 -8.74 19.34 7.32
N ASP A 36 -8.88 18.23 8.05
CA ASP A 36 -8.32 18.14 9.40
C ASP A 36 -6.79 17.92 9.31
N LYS A 37 -6.06 18.66 10.14
CA LYS A 37 -4.61 18.52 10.24
C LYS A 37 -4.18 17.36 11.15
N SER A 38 -5.11 16.68 11.83
CA SER A 38 -4.83 15.54 12.71
C SER A 38 -4.41 14.28 11.94
N ARG A 39 -3.10 13.98 11.94
CA ARG A 39 -2.56 12.77 11.28
C ARG A 39 -3.02 11.48 11.98
N SER A 40 -3.11 11.50 13.31
CA SER A 40 -3.50 10.35 14.13
C SER A 40 -4.96 9.97 13.93
N TRP A 41 -5.85 10.95 13.80
CA TRP A 41 -7.26 10.69 13.51
C TRP A 41 -7.44 10.06 12.13
N THR A 42 -6.80 10.62 11.10
CA THR A 42 -6.85 10.09 9.72
C THR A 42 -6.33 8.66 9.66
N LEU A 43 -5.24 8.36 10.38
CA LEU A 43 -4.71 7.00 10.49
C LEU A 43 -5.71 6.03 11.14
N ALA A 44 -6.27 6.41 12.29
CA ALA A 44 -7.25 5.60 13.00
C ALA A 44 -8.48 5.32 12.13
N LYS A 45 -8.97 6.34 11.42
CA LYS A 45 -10.10 6.21 10.50
C LYS A 45 -9.78 5.32 9.30
N ALA A 46 -8.59 5.45 8.72
CA ALA A 46 -8.14 4.57 7.64
C ALA A 46 -8.07 3.10 8.07
N LYS A 47 -7.49 2.81 9.25
CA LYS A 47 -7.46 1.45 9.82
C LYS A 47 -8.88 0.92 10.08
N GLN A 48 -9.77 1.74 10.64
CA GLN A 48 -11.16 1.37 10.87
C GLN A 48 -11.86 0.97 9.56
N ASN A 49 -11.72 1.79 8.52
CA ASN A 49 -12.35 1.52 7.22
C ASN A 49 -11.77 0.25 6.56
N LEU A 50 -10.45 0.05 6.63
CA LEU A 50 -9.79 -1.17 6.16
C LEU A 50 -10.36 -2.44 6.80
N VAL A 51 -10.60 -2.41 8.11
CA VAL A 51 -11.19 -3.56 8.83
C VAL A 51 -12.66 -3.73 8.44
N LYS A 52 -13.42 -2.64 8.39
CA LYS A 52 -14.88 -2.69 8.26
C LYS A 52 -15.37 -2.97 6.83
N TYR A 53 -14.71 -2.40 5.83
CA TYR A 53 -15.26 -2.32 4.47
C TYR A 53 -14.43 -3.05 3.41
N TYR A 54 -13.18 -3.41 3.69
CA TYR A 54 -12.32 -4.08 2.70
C TYR A 54 -12.20 -5.58 2.98
N SER A 55 -12.65 -6.39 2.02
CA SER A 55 -12.54 -7.85 2.10
C SER A 55 -11.07 -8.31 2.06
N VAL A 56 -10.33 -7.85 1.05
CA VAL A 56 -8.91 -8.16 0.83
C VAL A 56 -8.17 -6.87 0.46
N VAL A 57 -7.05 -6.61 1.12
CA VAL A 57 -6.07 -5.57 0.75
C VAL A 57 -4.70 -6.23 0.84
N GLY A 58 -3.99 -6.33 -0.29
CA GLY A 58 -2.65 -6.90 -0.37
C GLY A 58 -1.55 -5.86 -0.46
N ILE A 59 -0.32 -6.33 -0.69
CA ILE A 59 0.86 -5.50 -0.92
C ILE A 59 1.48 -5.83 -2.28
N VAL A 60 2.09 -4.83 -2.93
CA VAL A 60 2.66 -5.00 -4.28
C VAL A 60 3.88 -5.92 -4.26
N GLU A 61 4.59 -6.00 -3.13
CA GLU A 61 5.72 -6.90 -2.95
C GLU A 61 5.30 -8.38 -2.95
N ASP A 62 4.01 -8.69 -2.73
CA ASP A 62 3.49 -10.06 -2.62
C ASP A 62 2.16 -10.23 -3.40
N MET A 63 2.24 -9.98 -4.71
CA MET A 63 1.09 -10.06 -5.62
C MET A 63 0.60 -11.50 -5.85
N ASP A 64 1.49 -12.48 -5.77
CA ASP A 64 1.15 -13.90 -5.95
C ASP A 64 0.17 -14.34 -4.85
N SER A 65 0.49 -14.05 -3.58
CA SER A 65 -0.40 -14.31 -2.46
C SER A 65 -1.69 -13.49 -2.54
N PHE A 66 -1.64 -12.28 -3.12
CA PHE A 66 -2.83 -11.44 -3.28
C PHE A 66 -3.84 -12.08 -4.23
N PHE A 67 -3.39 -12.61 -5.38
CA PHE A 67 -4.28 -13.33 -6.30
C PHE A 67 -4.78 -14.65 -5.72
N TYR A 68 -3.95 -15.36 -4.93
CA TYR A 68 -4.40 -16.53 -4.18
C TYR A 68 -5.54 -16.17 -3.20
N ALA A 69 -5.37 -15.11 -2.41
CA ALA A 69 -6.38 -14.65 -1.46
C ALA A 69 -7.69 -14.23 -2.15
N LEU A 70 -7.61 -13.53 -3.29
CA LEU A 70 -8.79 -13.16 -4.08
C LEU A 70 -9.54 -14.38 -4.61
N GLU A 71 -8.82 -15.34 -5.18
CA GLU A 71 -9.40 -16.58 -5.72
C GLU A 71 -10.11 -17.39 -4.64
N LYS A 72 -9.50 -17.53 -3.46
CA LYS A 72 -10.12 -18.23 -2.31
C LYS A 72 -11.30 -17.47 -1.71
N ARG A 73 -11.20 -16.14 -1.56
CA ARG A 73 -12.22 -15.33 -0.89
C ARG A 73 -13.43 -15.04 -1.77
N MET A 74 -13.23 -14.91 -3.08
CA MET A 74 -14.24 -14.49 -4.05
C MET A 74 -14.15 -15.33 -5.33
N PRO A 75 -14.32 -16.67 -5.25
CA PRO A 75 -14.09 -17.58 -6.38
C PRO A 75 -15.03 -17.33 -7.57
N ARG A 76 -16.23 -16.77 -7.33
CA ARG A 76 -17.15 -16.41 -8.42
C ARG A 76 -16.54 -15.40 -9.41
N PHE A 77 -15.64 -14.54 -8.94
CA PHE A 77 -15.01 -13.50 -9.75
C PHE A 77 -13.57 -13.85 -10.14
N PHE A 78 -12.83 -14.53 -9.25
CA PHE A 78 -11.38 -14.70 -9.37
C PHE A 78 -10.91 -16.15 -9.54
N LYS A 79 -11.80 -17.09 -9.89
CA LYS A 79 -11.39 -18.48 -10.18
C LYS A 79 -10.33 -18.51 -11.29
N GLY A 80 -9.21 -19.19 -11.02
CA GLY A 80 -8.05 -19.29 -11.91
C GLY A 80 -7.13 -18.07 -11.95
N ALA A 81 -7.42 -17.01 -11.20
CA ALA A 81 -6.62 -15.78 -11.22
C ALA A 81 -5.19 -16.01 -10.70
N PHE A 82 -5.01 -16.84 -9.67
CA PHE A 82 -3.69 -17.17 -9.15
C PHE A 82 -2.82 -17.85 -10.22
N GLY A 83 -3.37 -18.87 -10.89
CA GLY A 83 -2.67 -19.57 -11.97
C GLY A 83 -2.39 -18.68 -13.18
N LEU A 84 -3.33 -17.78 -13.53
CA LEU A 84 -3.14 -16.83 -14.63
C LEU A 84 -2.01 -15.84 -14.33
N PHE A 85 -1.97 -15.28 -13.12
CA PHE A 85 -0.91 -14.37 -12.71
C PHE A 85 0.44 -15.09 -12.63
N GLY A 86 0.49 -16.34 -12.13
CA GLY A 86 1.73 -17.12 -12.14
C GLY A 86 2.32 -17.32 -13.54
N ARG A 87 1.49 -17.39 -14.59
CA ARG A 87 1.95 -17.53 -15.98
C ARG A 87 2.41 -16.22 -16.63
N TYR A 88 1.70 -15.12 -16.38
CA TYR A 88 1.91 -13.85 -17.12
C TYR A 88 2.42 -12.69 -16.27
N GLY A 89 2.48 -12.86 -14.94
CA GLY A 89 2.78 -11.80 -13.98
C GLY A 89 4.18 -11.22 -14.15
N SER A 90 5.17 -12.03 -14.50
CA SER A 90 6.54 -11.56 -14.77
C SER A 90 6.59 -10.60 -15.96
N SER A 91 5.95 -10.96 -17.08
CA SER A 91 5.85 -10.11 -18.27
C SER A 91 5.12 -8.80 -17.99
N LEU A 92 4.06 -8.84 -17.18
CA LEU A 92 3.34 -7.65 -16.75
C LEU A 92 4.23 -6.75 -15.88
N LYS A 93 4.93 -7.31 -14.88
CA LYS A 93 5.85 -6.55 -14.02
C LYS A 93 6.95 -5.87 -14.87
N GLU A 94 7.46 -6.55 -15.87
CA GLU A 94 8.46 -6.01 -16.80
C GLU A 94 7.90 -4.89 -17.68
N ALA A 95 6.70 -5.06 -18.24
CA ALA A 95 6.07 -4.05 -19.09
C ALA A 95 5.74 -2.74 -18.36
N TYR A 96 5.36 -2.83 -17.08
CA TYR A 96 4.95 -1.67 -16.27
C TYR A 96 6.05 -1.12 -15.35
N LYS A 97 7.29 -1.64 -15.42
CA LYS A 97 8.38 -1.11 -14.59
C LYS A 97 8.79 0.30 -15.03
N THR A 98 9.13 1.15 -14.06
CA THR A 98 9.68 2.48 -14.34
C THR A 98 11.08 2.36 -14.92
N LYS A 99 11.27 2.80 -16.18
CA LYS A 99 12.59 2.84 -16.83
C LYS A 99 13.50 3.86 -16.16
N GLY A 100 14.78 3.51 -15.99
CA GLY A 100 15.79 4.43 -15.44
C GLY A 100 15.58 4.80 -13.97
N LYS A 101 14.94 3.93 -13.18
CA LYS A 101 14.71 4.18 -11.75
C LYS A 101 16.03 4.27 -10.99
N ILE A 102 16.31 5.44 -10.40
CA ILE A 102 17.43 5.66 -9.49
C ILE A 102 16.91 5.51 -8.06
N TYR A 103 17.54 4.63 -7.30
CA TYR A 103 17.19 4.43 -5.89
C TYR A 103 17.76 5.55 -5.01
N PRO A 104 17.00 6.05 -4.03
CA PRO A 104 17.52 7.04 -3.09
C PRO A 104 18.58 6.42 -2.16
N SER A 105 19.49 7.27 -1.71
CA SER A 105 20.49 7.00 -0.67
C SER A 105 19.83 6.61 0.66
N GLU A 106 20.59 5.94 1.52
CA GLU A 106 20.10 5.57 2.87
C GLU A 106 19.79 6.80 3.74
N GLU A 107 20.51 7.91 3.54
CA GLU A 107 20.22 9.18 4.18
C GLU A 107 18.82 9.69 3.77
N VAL A 108 18.55 9.80 2.47
CA VAL A 108 17.23 10.24 1.98
C VAL A 108 16.13 9.28 2.42
N ARG A 109 16.37 7.96 2.39
CA ARG A 109 15.41 6.97 2.91
C ARG A 109 15.10 7.23 4.39
N THR A 110 16.10 7.56 5.19
CA THR A 110 15.93 7.86 6.62
C THR A 110 15.13 9.14 6.84
N ILE A 111 15.42 10.21 6.09
CA ILE A 111 14.64 11.45 6.11
C ILE A 111 13.18 11.17 5.76
N MET A 112 12.95 10.42 4.69
CA MET A 112 11.62 10.10 4.20
C MET A 112 10.83 9.23 5.20
N LYS A 113 11.46 8.22 5.81
CA LYS A 113 10.86 7.41 6.89
C LYS A 113 10.41 8.28 8.07
N LYS A 114 11.26 9.21 8.52
CA LYS A 114 10.94 10.14 9.61
C LYS A 114 9.78 11.07 9.27
N ASN A 115 9.63 11.44 8.01
CA ASN A 115 8.57 12.36 7.57
C ASN A 115 7.21 11.67 7.36
N MET A 116 7.18 10.34 7.21
CA MET A 116 5.99 9.54 6.86
C MET A 116 5.57 8.50 7.92
N PRO A 117 5.64 8.77 9.25
CA PRO A 117 5.43 7.75 10.26
C PRO A 117 4.08 7.02 10.12
N GLU A 118 2.98 7.73 9.90
CA GLU A 118 1.65 7.12 9.81
C GLU A 118 1.45 6.33 8.52
N ALA A 119 2.13 6.70 7.43
CA ALA A 119 2.08 5.93 6.19
C ALA A 119 2.79 4.59 6.35
N PHE A 120 3.96 4.58 7.01
CA PHE A 120 4.63 3.34 7.38
C PHE A 120 3.80 2.52 8.36
N GLU A 121 3.21 3.15 9.37
CA GLU A 121 2.35 2.45 10.33
C GLU A 121 1.13 1.81 9.66
N LEU A 122 0.46 2.52 8.74
CA LEU A 122 -0.66 1.98 7.97
C LEU A 122 -0.20 0.84 7.05
N TYR A 123 0.97 0.96 6.40
CA TYR A 123 1.55 -0.10 5.57
C TYR A 123 1.78 -1.38 6.38
N TYR A 124 2.43 -1.28 7.54
CA TYR A 124 2.68 -2.46 8.38
C TYR A 124 1.39 -3.07 8.93
N PHE A 125 0.40 -2.23 9.27
CA PHE A 125 -0.93 -2.70 9.63
C PHE A 125 -1.59 -3.50 8.50
N VAL A 126 -1.56 -2.98 7.27
CA VAL A 126 -2.11 -3.68 6.09
C VAL A 126 -1.37 -4.99 5.84
N LYS A 127 -0.03 -4.96 5.87
CA LYS A 127 0.81 -6.15 5.65
C LYS A 127 0.51 -7.25 6.67
N GLN A 128 0.47 -6.91 7.95
CA GLN A 128 0.14 -7.88 9.00
C GLN A 128 -1.28 -8.43 8.82
N ARG A 129 -2.27 -7.57 8.59
CA ARG A 129 -3.66 -8.00 8.35
C ARG A 129 -3.77 -8.91 7.13
N PHE A 130 -3.01 -8.63 6.07
CA PHE A 130 -2.99 -9.43 4.86
C PHE A 130 -2.41 -10.83 5.10
N HIS A 131 -1.26 -10.93 5.76
CA HIS A 131 -0.66 -12.22 6.07
C HIS A 131 -1.52 -13.04 7.04
N ASN A 132 -2.11 -12.41 8.06
CA ASN A 132 -3.06 -13.10 8.95
C ASN A 132 -4.30 -13.63 8.20
N LEU A 133 -4.71 -12.98 7.10
CA LEU A 133 -5.78 -13.50 6.25
C LEU A 133 -5.31 -14.72 5.45
N LEU A 134 -4.08 -14.70 4.92
CA LEU A 134 -3.51 -15.83 4.19
C LEU A 134 -3.41 -17.07 5.07
N ASP A 135 -2.88 -16.94 6.29
CA ASP A 135 -2.75 -18.06 7.24
C ASP A 135 -4.10 -18.76 7.45
N LYS A 136 -5.16 -17.98 7.71
CA LYS A 136 -6.53 -18.49 7.86
C LYS A 136 -7.07 -19.18 6.60
N LEU A 137 -6.76 -18.66 5.42
CA LEU A 137 -7.21 -19.26 4.16
C LEU A 137 -6.49 -20.58 3.88
N MET A 138 -5.21 -20.68 4.27
CA MET A 138 -4.41 -21.90 4.13
C MET A 138 -4.84 -22.99 5.12
N GLU A 139 -5.18 -22.63 6.36
CA GLU A 139 -5.73 -23.57 7.35
C GLU A 139 -7.09 -24.16 6.93
N SER A 140 -7.86 -23.42 6.13
CA SER A 140 -9.20 -23.83 5.66
C SER A 140 -9.23 -24.57 4.32
N SER A 141 -8.06 -24.80 3.71
CA SER A 141 -7.91 -25.44 2.39
C SER A 141 -7.50 -26.90 2.51
#